data_AF-A0A1W1XJ97-F1
#
_entry.id   AF-A0A1W1XJ97-F1
#
_cell.length_a   1.000
_cell.length_b   1.000
_cell.length_c   1.000
_cell.angle_alpha   90.00
_cell.angle_beta   90.00
_cell.angle_gamma   90.00
#
_symmetry.space_group_name_H-M   'P 1'
#
loop_
_entity.id
_entity.type
_entity.pdbx_description
1 polymer ?
#
loop_
_entity_poly.entity_id
_entity_poly.type
_entity_poly.pdbx_seq_one_letter_code
_entity_poly.pdbx_strand_id
1 'polypeptide(L)'
;MFESAELGHAIDKTTYKEREAALREALLAAQVELKRRGDFPVIIVLAGMPAAGKGEIANLLAEWMDPRHISTLAFDPPNDEEAARPPFWRFWRALPPKGTIGIVFGSWYADPLWHWDSERHQVQIERRIERILRLEKLLTDDGALVLKFWLHLSEDRLKKRLKTLEADPLTAWRVSKEDKHFLKHYEQNAQHAEQLLTRTNQADSSWRVVEGWDANYRALSIGQQVLDAVNHHLARDSIKQRRADAAPLQPSIDGVRLLDTLPLGHAPIKDYKQQLEALQGRLNGLVRDSRFARHAVVAVFEGMDAAGKGGAIRRITGALDARQYRVVPIAAPTDEEKAQPYLWRFWRHVPSCGRLTIFDRSWYGRVLVERIEGFATPAEWLRAYGEINDFEAQLDDAGVIVVKFWLAIDKDEQLARFKAREAIDWKRFKITEEDWRNRDKWDDYIAAGSDMVERTSTTIAPWHLIGANNKQHARIAVLTALCDAIESRLKRKD
;
A
#
# COMPACT_ATOMS: atom_id res chain seq x y z
N MET A 1 -4.68 -29.18 11.02
CA MET A 1 -4.83 -28.76 9.60
C MET A 1 -3.92 -29.55 8.66
N PHE A 2 -2.63 -29.67 8.98
CA PHE A 2 -1.62 -30.17 8.04
C PHE A 2 -1.66 -31.66 7.72
N GLU A 3 -2.35 -32.48 8.52
CA GLU A 3 -2.52 -33.93 8.29
C GLU A 3 -3.03 -34.25 6.86
N SER A 4 -3.85 -33.37 6.27
CA SER A 4 -4.32 -33.49 4.87
C SER A 4 -3.20 -33.49 3.81
N ALA A 5 -2.06 -32.89 4.15
CA ALA A 5 -0.84 -32.82 3.34
C ALA A 5 0.28 -33.72 3.88
N GLU A 6 -0.06 -34.72 4.70
CA GLU A 6 0.82 -35.80 5.17
C GLU A 6 0.32 -37.20 4.77
N LEU A 7 -0.71 -37.25 3.90
CA LEU A 7 -1.35 -38.50 3.47
C LEU A 7 -0.47 -39.37 2.55
N GLY A 8 0.66 -38.84 2.07
CA GLY A 8 1.56 -39.55 1.17
C GLY A 8 1.16 -39.44 -0.28
N HIS A 9 0.66 -38.28 -0.69
CA HIS A 9 0.37 -37.98 -2.09
C HIS A 9 1.60 -38.18 -2.96
N ALA A 10 1.43 -38.91 -4.07
CA ALA A 10 2.48 -39.18 -5.04
C ALA A 10 1.88 -39.37 -6.44
N ILE A 11 2.62 -38.95 -7.45
CA ILE A 11 2.29 -39.21 -8.87
C ILE A 11 3.46 -39.93 -9.52
N ASP A 12 3.17 -41.08 -10.14
CA ASP A 12 4.19 -41.83 -10.87
C ASP A 12 4.68 -41.06 -12.11
N LYS A 13 5.87 -41.42 -12.57
CA LYS A 13 6.56 -40.70 -13.66
C LYS A 13 5.81 -40.76 -14.99
N THR A 14 5.06 -41.83 -15.26
CA THR A 14 4.32 -41.99 -16.52
C THR A 14 3.13 -41.05 -16.52
N THR A 15 2.30 -41.11 -15.47
CA THR A 15 1.17 -40.19 -15.27
C THR A 15 1.62 -38.73 -15.27
N TYR A 16 2.77 -38.44 -14.66
CA TYR A 16 3.34 -37.09 -14.65
C TYR A 16 3.60 -36.56 -16.06
N LYS A 17 4.35 -37.33 -16.87
CA LYS A 17 4.72 -36.92 -18.23
C LYS A 17 3.52 -36.73 -19.14
N GLU A 18 2.50 -37.59 -19.01
CA GLU A 18 1.27 -37.49 -19.79
C GLU A 18 0.50 -36.20 -19.48
N ARG A 19 0.43 -35.81 -18.21
CA ARG A 19 -0.31 -34.62 -17.78
C ARG A 19 0.48 -33.32 -17.94
N GLU A 20 1.79 -33.36 -17.75
CA GLU A 20 2.68 -32.20 -17.80
C GLU A 20 2.56 -31.45 -19.13
N ALA A 21 2.57 -32.16 -20.26
CA ALA A 21 2.55 -31.54 -21.58
C ALA A 21 1.27 -30.70 -21.80
N ALA A 22 0.10 -31.28 -21.49
CA ALA A 22 -1.18 -30.60 -21.62
C ALA A 22 -1.31 -29.42 -20.64
N LEU A 23 -0.85 -29.60 -19.40
CA LEU A 23 -0.88 -28.55 -18.38
C LEU A 23 0.00 -27.36 -18.77
N ARG A 24 1.19 -27.62 -19.30
CA ARG A 24 2.13 -26.60 -19.78
C ARG A 24 1.52 -25.76 -20.89
N GLU A 25 0.94 -26.41 -21.91
CA GLU A 25 0.29 -25.72 -23.03
C GLU A 25 -0.87 -24.84 -22.55
N ALA A 26 -1.70 -25.36 -21.65
CA ALA A 26 -2.83 -24.61 -21.10
C ALA A 26 -2.38 -23.42 -20.23
N LEU A 27 -1.31 -23.57 -19.43
CA LEU A 27 -0.73 -22.47 -18.65
C LEU A 27 -0.19 -21.35 -19.54
N LEU A 28 0.49 -21.71 -20.65
CA LEU A 28 0.96 -20.74 -21.63
C LEU A 28 -0.20 -19.98 -22.30
N ALA A 29 -1.25 -20.69 -22.72
CA ALA A 29 -2.44 -20.08 -23.30
C ALA A 29 -3.11 -19.10 -22.31
N ALA A 30 -3.25 -19.49 -21.04
CA ALA A 30 -3.80 -18.64 -19.99
C ALA A 30 -2.93 -17.40 -19.73
N GLN A 31 -1.60 -17.53 -19.78
CA GLN A 31 -0.68 -16.40 -19.60
C GLN A 31 -0.75 -15.40 -20.76
N VAL A 32 -0.87 -15.88 -22.01
CA VAL A 32 -1.05 -15.02 -23.19
C VAL A 32 -2.34 -14.23 -23.07
N GLU A 33 -3.42 -14.88 -22.63
CA GLU A 33 -4.71 -14.24 -22.42
C GLU A 33 -4.68 -13.23 -21.27
N LEU A 34 -4.03 -13.56 -20.14
CA LEU A 34 -3.78 -12.62 -19.03
C LEU A 34 -3.09 -11.35 -19.53
N LYS A 35 -2.04 -11.49 -20.34
CA LYS A 35 -1.32 -10.36 -20.92
C LYS A 35 -2.18 -9.56 -21.90
N ARG A 36 -2.95 -10.24 -22.76
CA ARG A 36 -3.84 -9.59 -23.74
C ARG A 36 -4.91 -8.76 -23.04
N ARG A 37 -5.48 -9.30 -21.96
CA ARG A 37 -6.53 -8.65 -21.17
C ARG A 37 -5.98 -7.48 -20.35
N GLY A 38 -4.83 -7.67 -19.68
CA GLY A 38 -4.03 -6.59 -19.10
C GLY A 38 -4.70 -5.77 -17.98
N ASP A 39 -5.75 -6.30 -17.33
CA ASP A 39 -6.56 -5.57 -16.35
C ASP A 39 -6.37 -6.03 -14.88
N PHE A 40 -5.66 -7.14 -14.63
CA PHE A 40 -5.23 -7.58 -13.29
C PHE A 40 -3.85 -8.22 -13.27
N PRO A 41 -3.13 -8.16 -12.13
CA PRO A 41 -1.94 -8.98 -11.91
C PRO A 41 -2.28 -10.32 -11.25
N VAL A 42 -1.39 -11.29 -11.40
CA VAL A 42 -1.41 -12.54 -10.61
C VAL A 42 -0.25 -12.50 -9.61
N ILE A 43 -0.54 -12.76 -8.34
CA ILE A 43 0.44 -12.80 -7.26
C ILE A 43 0.43 -14.20 -6.66
N ILE A 44 1.54 -14.92 -6.77
CA ILE A 44 1.71 -16.29 -6.26
C ILE A 44 2.65 -16.25 -5.06
N VAL A 45 2.10 -16.34 -3.86
CA VAL A 45 2.89 -16.45 -2.62
C VAL A 45 3.29 -17.91 -2.41
N LEU A 46 4.60 -18.19 -2.43
CA LEU A 46 5.17 -19.51 -2.12
C LEU A 46 5.76 -19.49 -0.70
N ALA A 47 5.00 -20.02 0.26
CA ALA A 47 5.42 -20.23 1.63
C ALA A 47 5.48 -21.74 1.94
N GLY A 48 5.94 -22.09 3.13
CA GLY A 48 6.04 -23.49 3.54
C GLY A 48 7.35 -23.82 4.23
N MET A 49 7.48 -25.09 4.57
CA MET A 49 8.60 -25.63 5.32
C MET A 49 9.91 -25.55 4.54
N PRO A 50 11.06 -25.55 5.24
CA PRO A 50 12.36 -25.75 4.63
C PRO A 50 12.39 -26.94 3.69
N ALA A 51 13.12 -26.82 2.59
CA ALA A 51 13.34 -27.90 1.62
C ALA A 51 12.06 -28.59 1.07
N ALA A 52 10.88 -27.97 1.21
CA ALA A 52 9.60 -28.51 0.75
C ALA A 52 9.36 -28.36 -0.77
N GLY A 53 10.32 -27.82 -1.53
CA GLY A 53 10.24 -27.71 -2.98
C GLY A 53 9.84 -26.32 -3.53
N LYS A 54 9.88 -25.26 -2.70
CA LYS A 54 9.39 -23.93 -3.07
C LYS A 54 10.14 -23.34 -4.27
N GLY A 55 11.48 -23.39 -4.24
CA GLY A 55 12.33 -22.87 -5.32
C GLY A 55 12.19 -23.69 -6.60
N GLU A 56 12.10 -25.02 -6.46
CA GLU A 56 11.88 -25.94 -7.57
C GLU A 56 10.56 -25.66 -8.29
N ILE A 57 9.49 -25.36 -7.55
CA ILE A 57 8.19 -25.00 -8.13
C ILE A 57 8.26 -23.66 -8.89
N ALA A 58 8.90 -22.63 -8.34
CA ALA A 58 9.01 -21.36 -9.07
C ALA A 58 9.79 -21.52 -10.37
N ASN A 59 10.90 -22.26 -10.34
CA ASN A 59 11.69 -22.55 -11.53
C ASN A 59 10.87 -23.34 -12.56
N LEU A 60 10.10 -24.34 -12.11
CA LEU A 60 9.27 -25.15 -12.99
C LEU A 60 8.13 -24.33 -13.61
N LEU A 61 7.47 -23.46 -12.85
CA LEU A 61 6.46 -22.55 -13.40
C LEU A 61 7.07 -21.61 -14.45
N ALA A 62 8.28 -21.10 -14.21
CA ALA A 62 9.00 -20.27 -15.19
C ALA A 62 9.49 -21.06 -16.42
N GLU A 63 9.66 -22.38 -16.31
CA GLU A 63 9.96 -23.27 -17.44
C GLU A 63 8.71 -23.62 -18.24
N TRP A 64 7.60 -23.89 -17.55
CA TRP A 64 6.32 -24.23 -18.16
C TRP A 64 5.69 -23.03 -18.87
N MET A 65 5.82 -21.84 -18.29
CA MET A 65 5.26 -20.58 -18.80
C MET A 65 6.33 -19.71 -19.47
N ASP A 66 5.96 -18.55 -20.02
CA ASP A 66 6.93 -17.59 -20.57
C ASP A 66 7.55 -16.75 -19.44
N PRO A 67 8.85 -16.91 -19.13
CA PRO A 67 9.49 -16.21 -18.02
C PRO A 67 9.61 -14.69 -18.26
N ARG A 68 9.44 -14.21 -19.51
CA ARG A 68 9.46 -12.76 -19.80
C ARG A 68 8.28 -12.00 -19.18
N HIS A 69 7.26 -12.73 -18.73
CA HIS A 69 6.05 -12.19 -18.10
C HIS A 69 5.87 -12.68 -16.67
N ILE A 70 6.95 -13.20 -16.07
CA ILE A 70 7.00 -13.66 -14.68
C ILE A 70 8.16 -12.94 -13.98
N SER A 71 7.86 -12.32 -12.85
CA SER A 71 8.86 -11.73 -11.97
C SER A 71 8.96 -12.56 -10.68
N THR A 72 10.16 -13.02 -10.35
CA THR A 72 10.43 -13.65 -9.05
C THR A 72 10.82 -12.57 -8.04
N LEU A 73 9.99 -12.43 -7.01
CA LEU A 73 10.10 -11.40 -5.97
C LEU A 73 10.55 -12.09 -4.67
N ALA A 74 11.86 -12.10 -4.41
CA ALA A 74 12.43 -12.68 -3.20
C ALA A 74 12.83 -11.58 -2.21
N PHE A 75 12.28 -11.64 -0.99
CA PHE A 75 12.55 -10.67 0.06
C PHE A 75 13.40 -11.29 1.17
N ASP A 76 14.68 -10.96 1.14
CA ASP A 76 15.64 -11.21 2.22
C ASP A 76 15.50 -10.14 3.33
N PRO A 77 16.28 -10.20 4.44
CA PRO A 77 16.31 -9.09 5.41
C PRO A 77 16.45 -7.72 4.72
N PRO A 78 15.71 -6.70 5.20
CA PRO A 78 15.63 -5.41 4.51
C PRO A 78 17.01 -4.76 4.39
N ASN A 79 17.32 -4.23 3.22
CA ASN A 79 18.49 -3.38 3.02
C ASN A 79 18.28 -1.98 3.65
N ASP A 80 19.32 -1.14 3.63
CA ASP A 80 19.26 0.21 4.24
C ASP A 80 18.11 1.07 3.70
N GLU A 81 17.79 0.97 2.42
CA GLU A 81 16.70 1.75 1.80
C GLU A 81 15.33 1.30 2.33
N GLU A 82 15.13 -0.01 2.44
CA GLU A 82 13.89 -0.63 2.90
C GLU A 82 13.71 -0.45 4.41
N ALA A 83 14.79 -0.59 5.19
CA ALA A 83 14.79 -0.43 6.64
C ALA A 83 14.55 1.02 7.07
N ALA A 84 14.90 2.01 6.22
CA ALA A 84 14.63 3.42 6.46
C ALA A 84 13.18 3.85 6.13
N ARG A 85 12.29 2.90 5.81
CA ARG A 85 10.89 3.14 5.42
C ARG A 85 9.93 2.18 6.13
N PRO A 86 8.61 2.43 6.07
CA PRO A 86 7.64 1.50 6.65
C PRO A 86 7.81 0.09 6.07
N PRO A 87 7.73 -0.98 6.88
CA PRO A 87 8.11 -2.33 6.43
C PRO A 87 7.40 -2.83 5.17
N PHE A 88 6.15 -2.43 4.96
CA PHE A 88 5.36 -2.88 3.80
C PHE A 88 5.73 -2.17 2.50
N TRP A 89 6.47 -1.05 2.57
CA TRP A 89 6.90 -0.28 1.41
C TRP A 89 7.60 -1.14 0.36
N ARG A 90 8.46 -2.07 0.78
CA ARG A 90 9.21 -2.95 -0.13
C ARG A 90 8.30 -3.88 -0.94
N PHE A 91 7.20 -4.36 -0.35
CA PHE A 91 6.25 -5.20 -1.06
C PHE A 91 5.51 -4.40 -2.12
N TRP A 92 5.07 -3.18 -1.79
CA TRP A 92 4.47 -2.26 -2.75
C TRP A 92 5.39 -1.98 -3.94
N ARG A 93 6.67 -1.73 -3.70
CA ARG A 93 7.64 -1.43 -4.76
C ARG A 93 7.83 -2.56 -5.76
N ALA A 94 7.58 -3.81 -5.35
CA ALA A 94 7.85 -4.99 -6.16
C ALA A 94 6.59 -5.59 -6.81
N LEU A 95 5.39 -5.07 -6.52
CA LEU A 95 4.15 -5.64 -7.04
C LEU A 95 4.17 -5.79 -8.58
N PRO A 96 3.77 -6.96 -9.11
CA PRO A 96 3.70 -7.15 -10.55
C PRO A 96 2.62 -6.25 -11.16
N PRO A 97 2.89 -5.58 -12.29
CA PRO A 97 1.87 -4.82 -13.00
C PRO A 97 0.77 -5.73 -13.58
N LYS A 98 -0.39 -5.15 -13.88
CA LYS A 98 -1.49 -5.83 -14.57
C LYS A 98 -1.01 -6.53 -15.86
N GLY A 99 -1.54 -7.72 -16.12
CA GLY A 99 -1.15 -8.58 -17.24
C GLY A 99 0.13 -9.40 -17.02
N THR A 100 0.69 -9.38 -15.81
CA THR A 100 1.91 -10.14 -15.46
C THR A 100 1.75 -10.95 -14.18
N ILE A 101 2.71 -11.85 -13.93
CA ILE A 101 2.71 -12.74 -12.77
C ILE A 101 3.91 -12.41 -11.87
N GLY A 102 3.67 -12.26 -10.57
CA GLY A 102 4.71 -12.16 -9.55
C GLY A 102 4.75 -13.40 -8.67
N ILE A 103 5.88 -14.11 -8.62
CA ILE A 103 6.09 -15.25 -7.71
C ILE A 103 6.87 -14.74 -6.49
N VAL A 104 6.25 -14.79 -5.31
CA VAL A 104 6.73 -14.13 -4.09
C VAL A 104 7.32 -15.14 -3.10
N PHE A 105 8.59 -14.94 -2.77
CA PHE A 105 9.33 -15.61 -1.70
C PHE A 105 9.63 -14.63 -0.57
N GLY A 106 9.71 -15.11 0.68
CA GLY A 106 10.00 -14.21 1.80
C GLY A 106 8.95 -13.11 1.99
N SER A 107 7.71 -13.35 1.53
CA SER A 107 6.60 -12.40 1.50
C SER A 107 6.29 -11.73 2.85
N TRP A 108 5.21 -10.93 2.91
CA TRP A 108 4.70 -10.36 4.16
C TRP A 108 4.40 -11.40 5.26
N TYR A 109 4.39 -12.69 4.95
CA TYR A 109 4.31 -13.79 5.92
C TYR A 109 5.63 -14.20 6.57
N ALA A 110 6.79 -13.81 6.03
CA ALA A 110 8.09 -14.26 6.55
C ALA A 110 8.32 -13.79 7.99
N ASP A 111 8.11 -12.50 8.26
CA ASP A 111 8.30 -11.94 9.59
C ASP A 111 7.46 -12.66 10.67
N PRO A 112 6.12 -12.78 10.53
CA PRO A 112 5.33 -13.49 11.53
C PRO A 112 5.65 -14.98 11.56
N LEU A 113 6.04 -15.64 10.46
CA LEU A 113 6.39 -17.07 10.47
C LEU A 113 7.66 -17.39 11.28
N TRP A 114 8.68 -16.55 11.16
CA TRP A 114 10.03 -16.90 11.64
C TRP A 114 10.43 -16.21 12.96
N HIS A 115 9.69 -15.19 13.44
CA HIS A 115 10.10 -14.36 14.59
C HIS A 115 9.03 -14.29 15.70
N TRP A 116 8.65 -15.44 16.28
CA TRP A 116 7.53 -15.55 17.23
C TRP A 116 7.91 -15.73 18.71
N ASP A 117 9.20 -15.84 19.04
CA ASP A 117 9.70 -16.37 20.32
C ASP A 117 9.61 -15.44 21.56
N SER A 118 8.91 -14.30 21.51
CA SER A 118 8.77 -13.43 22.71
C SER A 118 7.39 -12.78 22.87
N GLU A 119 6.97 -12.48 24.11
CA GLU A 119 5.70 -11.78 24.39
C GLU A 119 5.60 -10.42 23.68
N ARG A 120 6.71 -9.66 23.61
CA ARG A 120 6.77 -8.41 22.86
C ARG A 120 6.59 -8.63 21.35
N HIS A 121 7.02 -9.78 20.83
CA HIS A 121 6.81 -10.16 19.44
C HIS A 121 5.34 -10.52 19.18
N GLN A 122 4.62 -11.11 20.13
CA GLN A 122 3.21 -11.50 19.92
C GLN A 122 2.31 -10.31 19.56
N VAL A 123 2.36 -9.19 20.30
CA VAL A 123 1.55 -8.00 19.98
C VAL A 123 1.92 -7.42 18.61
N GLN A 124 3.20 -7.46 18.24
CA GLN A 124 3.66 -7.01 16.92
C GLN A 124 3.18 -7.94 15.81
N ILE A 125 3.17 -9.25 16.05
CA ILE A 125 2.64 -10.27 15.14
C ILE A 125 1.14 -10.10 14.93
N GLU A 126 0.36 -9.84 15.99
CA GLU A 126 -1.08 -9.57 15.87
C GLU A 126 -1.34 -8.41 14.89
N ARG A 127 -0.67 -7.27 15.12
CA ARG A 127 -0.75 -6.12 14.22
C ARG A 127 -0.27 -6.44 12.81
N ARG A 128 0.77 -7.27 12.67
CA ARG A 128 1.29 -7.69 11.37
C ARG A 128 0.26 -8.53 10.62
N ILE A 129 -0.41 -9.46 11.29
CA ILE A 129 -1.47 -10.30 10.71
C ILE A 129 -2.64 -9.44 10.22
N GLU A 130 -3.08 -8.47 11.01
CA GLU A 130 -4.12 -7.53 10.57
C GLU A 130 -3.71 -6.74 9.32
N ARG A 131 -2.45 -6.31 9.24
CA ARG A 131 -1.92 -5.62 8.04
C ARG A 131 -1.85 -6.53 6.83
N ILE A 132 -1.52 -7.80 7.01
CA ILE A 132 -1.53 -8.80 5.92
C ILE A 132 -2.95 -8.93 5.37
N LEU A 133 -3.94 -9.11 6.26
CA LEU A 133 -5.34 -9.22 5.88
C LEU A 133 -5.83 -7.99 5.10
N ARG A 134 -5.52 -6.79 5.59
CA ARG A 134 -5.90 -5.52 4.95
C ARG A 134 -5.20 -5.33 3.60
N LEU A 135 -3.90 -5.67 3.50
CA LEU A 135 -3.16 -5.62 2.23
C LEU A 135 -3.79 -6.56 1.20
N GLU A 136 -3.99 -7.83 1.56
CA GLU A 136 -4.53 -8.81 0.62
C GLU A 136 -5.94 -8.43 0.15
N LYS A 137 -6.78 -7.97 1.08
CA LYS A 137 -8.12 -7.49 0.74
C LYS A 137 -8.10 -6.29 -0.20
N LEU A 138 -7.19 -5.34 0.03
CA LEU A 138 -7.00 -4.20 -0.87
C LEU A 138 -6.56 -4.68 -2.25
N LEU A 139 -5.56 -5.57 -2.33
CA LEU A 139 -5.07 -6.10 -3.60
C LEU A 139 -6.16 -6.83 -4.38
N THR A 140 -6.95 -7.68 -3.71
CA THR A 140 -8.06 -8.41 -4.35
C THR A 140 -9.22 -7.49 -4.75
N ASP A 141 -9.51 -6.45 -3.98
CA ASP A 141 -10.52 -5.44 -4.32
C ASP A 141 -10.08 -4.49 -5.46
N ASP A 142 -8.78 -4.28 -5.63
CA ASP A 142 -8.18 -3.62 -6.80
C ASP A 142 -8.01 -4.58 -8.00
N GLY A 143 -8.37 -5.86 -7.80
CA GLY A 143 -8.55 -6.84 -8.85
C GLY A 143 -7.47 -7.91 -8.98
N ALA A 144 -6.43 -7.88 -8.15
CA ALA A 144 -5.36 -8.87 -8.17
C ALA A 144 -5.89 -10.28 -7.89
N LEU A 145 -5.36 -11.27 -8.60
CA LEU A 145 -5.52 -12.68 -8.26
C LEU A 145 -4.40 -13.09 -7.32
N VAL A 146 -4.71 -13.27 -6.03
CA VAL A 146 -3.74 -13.66 -5.00
C VAL A 146 -3.85 -15.16 -4.71
N LEU A 147 -2.83 -15.93 -5.07
CA LEU A 147 -2.73 -17.37 -4.81
C LEU A 147 -1.68 -17.63 -3.74
N LYS A 148 -2.05 -18.32 -2.67
CA LYS A 148 -1.14 -18.62 -1.55
C LYS A 148 -0.96 -20.11 -1.41
N PHE A 149 0.27 -20.58 -1.52
CA PHE A 149 0.62 -21.98 -1.40
C PHE A 149 1.53 -22.19 -0.18
N TRP A 150 1.16 -23.17 0.65
CA TRP A 150 1.98 -23.67 1.74
C TRP A 150 2.48 -25.07 1.39
N LEU A 151 3.78 -25.19 1.12
CA LEU A 151 4.40 -26.48 0.86
C LEU A 151 4.81 -27.15 2.18
N HIS A 152 4.25 -28.34 2.44
CA HIS A 152 4.33 -29.01 3.73
C HIS A 152 5.16 -30.32 3.66
N LEU A 153 5.88 -30.64 4.73
CA LEU A 153 6.58 -31.90 4.93
C LEU A 153 6.41 -32.34 6.38
N SER A 154 6.00 -33.57 6.63
CA SER A 154 6.03 -34.12 7.99
C SER A 154 7.45 -34.07 8.57
N GLU A 155 7.57 -34.08 9.91
CA GLU A 155 8.87 -33.98 10.60
C GLU A 155 9.88 -35.01 10.08
N ASP A 156 9.44 -36.26 9.94
CA ASP A 156 10.27 -37.36 9.44
C ASP A 156 10.74 -37.13 8.00
N ARG A 157 9.86 -36.60 7.14
CA ARG A 157 10.18 -36.31 5.73
C ARG A 157 11.10 -35.12 5.62
N LEU A 158 10.91 -34.08 6.43
CA LEU A 158 11.82 -32.95 6.52
C LEU A 158 13.21 -33.41 6.97
N LYS A 159 13.28 -34.16 8.07
CA LYS A 159 14.54 -34.74 8.58
C LYS A 159 15.26 -35.58 7.53
N LYS A 160 14.52 -36.44 6.81
CA LYS A 160 15.08 -37.24 5.72
C LYS A 160 15.58 -36.37 4.56
N ARG A 161 14.82 -35.34 4.17
CA ARG A 161 15.18 -34.43 3.07
C ARG A 161 16.46 -33.64 3.41
N LEU A 162 16.53 -33.04 4.59
CA LEU A 162 17.71 -32.28 5.02
C LEU A 162 18.95 -33.18 5.06
N LYS A 163 18.86 -34.37 5.67
CA LYS A 163 19.97 -35.34 5.68
C LYS A 163 20.45 -35.71 4.27
N THR A 164 19.52 -35.90 3.33
CA THR A 164 19.85 -36.23 1.94
C THR A 164 20.59 -35.09 1.27
N LEU A 165 20.12 -33.85 1.45
CA LEU A 165 20.75 -32.66 0.88
C LEU A 165 22.14 -32.40 1.47
N GLU A 166 22.32 -32.62 2.77
CA GLU A 166 23.61 -32.45 3.45
C GLU A 166 24.65 -33.51 3.08
N ALA A 167 24.21 -34.72 2.73
CA ALA A 167 25.10 -35.82 2.40
C ALA A 167 25.78 -35.65 1.03
N ASP A 168 25.19 -34.87 0.12
CA ASP A 168 25.74 -34.59 -1.21
C ASP A 168 26.46 -33.21 -1.22
N PRO A 169 27.78 -33.17 -1.49
CA PRO A 169 28.55 -31.92 -1.58
C PRO A 169 27.96 -30.89 -2.56
N LEU A 170 27.26 -31.34 -3.61
CA LEU A 170 26.65 -30.46 -4.62
C LEU A 170 25.36 -29.79 -4.13
N THR A 171 24.72 -30.34 -3.11
CA THR A 171 23.46 -29.82 -2.56
C THR A 171 23.54 -29.36 -1.12
N ALA A 172 24.64 -29.63 -0.41
CA ALA A 172 24.81 -29.30 1.00
C ALA A 172 24.63 -27.79 1.29
N TRP A 173 25.00 -26.92 0.35
CA TRP A 173 24.80 -25.47 0.46
C TRP A 173 23.33 -25.03 0.55
N ARG A 174 22.39 -25.91 0.20
CA ARG A 174 20.94 -25.64 0.26
C ARG A 174 20.34 -25.81 1.66
N VAL A 175 21.11 -26.32 2.62
CA VAL A 175 20.65 -26.51 4.00
C VAL A 175 21.26 -25.43 4.88
N SER A 176 20.41 -24.54 5.39
CA SER A 176 20.84 -23.42 6.23
C SER A 176 20.84 -23.78 7.72
N LYS A 177 21.32 -22.86 8.57
CA LYS A 177 21.23 -23.01 10.03
C LYS A 177 19.79 -22.89 10.51
N GLU A 178 19.02 -22.03 9.87
CA GLU A 178 17.61 -21.78 10.11
C GLU A 178 16.78 -23.03 9.79
N ASP A 179 17.12 -23.79 8.74
CA ASP A 179 16.45 -25.06 8.43
C ASP A 179 16.62 -26.10 9.54
N LYS A 180 17.82 -26.18 10.12
CA LYS A 180 18.13 -27.07 11.25
C LYS A 180 17.43 -26.62 12.53
N HIS A 181 17.39 -25.30 12.76
CA HIS A 181 16.64 -24.72 13.87
C HIS A 181 15.15 -25.02 13.75
N PHE A 182 14.59 -24.85 12.55
CA PHE A 182 13.19 -25.18 12.28
C PHE A 182 12.88 -26.64 12.60
N LEU A 183 13.71 -27.58 12.13
CA LEU A 183 13.53 -29.01 12.42
C LEU A 183 13.62 -29.30 13.92
N LYS A 184 14.56 -28.67 14.65
CA LYS A 184 14.69 -28.86 16.10
C LYS A 184 13.44 -28.40 16.87
N HIS A 185 12.74 -27.39 16.36
CA HIS A 185 11.54 -26.80 16.95
C HIS A 185 10.30 -27.10 16.09
N TYR A 186 10.25 -28.26 15.42
CA TYR A 186 9.26 -28.56 14.39
C TYR A 186 7.81 -28.39 14.88
N GLU A 187 7.45 -29.03 16.00
CA GLU A 187 6.08 -28.99 16.52
C GLU A 187 5.60 -27.56 16.80
N GLN A 188 6.44 -26.77 17.46
CA GLN A 188 6.15 -25.37 17.79
C GLN A 188 6.00 -24.51 16.52
N ASN A 189 6.92 -24.65 15.57
CA ASN A 189 6.88 -23.92 14.31
C ASN A 189 5.69 -24.33 13.43
N ALA A 190 5.34 -25.62 13.41
CA ALA A 190 4.17 -26.12 12.70
C ALA A 190 2.88 -25.58 13.32
N GLN A 191 2.74 -25.62 14.65
CA GLN A 191 1.58 -25.07 15.35
C GLN A 191 1.42 -23.57 15.06
N HIS A 192 2.52 -22.82 15.09
CA HIS A 192 2.51 -21.39 14.79
C HIS A 192 2.11 -21.10 13.33
N ALA A 193 2.67 -21.85 12.38
CA ALA A 193 2.29 -21.75 10.98
C ALA A 193 0.80 -22.07 10.76
N GLU A 194 0.26 -23.09 11.43
CA GLU A 194 -1.16 -23.44 11.38
C GLU A 194 -2.04 -22.29 11.86
N GLN A 195 -1.69 -21.65 12.98
CA GLN A 195 -2.41 -20.49 13.50
C GLN A 195 -2.39 -19.32 12.51
N LEU A 196 -1.22 -19.01 11.95
CA LEU A 196 -1.07 -17.94 10.96
C LEU A 196 -1.89 -18.21 9.70
N LEU A 197 -1.81 -19.43 9.15
CA LEU A 197 -2.56 -19.84 7.97
C LEU A 197 -4.06 -19.74 8.22
N THR A 198 -4.55 -20.25 9.36
CA THR A 198 -5.96 -20.21 9.74
C THR A 198 -6.47 -18.77 9.79
N ARG A 199 -5.73 -17.88 10.44
CA ARG A 199 -6.11 -16.48 10.64
C ARG A 199 -6.03 -15.63 9.37
N THR A 200 -5.25 -16.06 8.40
CA THR A 200 -5.06 -15.35 7.12
C THR A 200 -5.72 -16.05 5.94
N ASN A 201 -6.52 -17.08 6.17
CA ASN A 201 -7.26 -17.78 5.13
C ASN A 201 -8.58 -17.02 4.83
N GLN A 202 -8.54 -16.15 3.81
CA GLN A 202 -9.70 -15.39 3.36
C GLN A 202 -10.36 -16.07 2.15
N ALA A 203 -11.65 -15.84 1.93
CA ALA A 203 -12.37 -16.43 0.80
C ALA A 203 -11.82 -16.01 -0.57
N ASP A 204 -11.24 -14.82 -0.65
CA ASP A 204 -10.66 -14.24 -1.86
C ASP A 204 -9.14 -14.39 -1.99
N SER A 205 -8.46 -14.77 -0.90
CA SER A 205 -7.06 -15.15 -0.88
C SER A 205 -6.89 -16.37 0.05
N SER A 206 -7.35 -17.54 -0.39
CA SER A 206 -7.27 -18.76 0.41
C SER A 206 -5.88 -19.41 0.37
N TRP A 207 -5.50 -20.02 1.49
CA TRP A 207 -4.31 -20.87 1.58
C TRP A 207 -4.56 -22.24 0.97
N ARG A 208 -3.61 -22.70 0.16
CA ARG A 208 -3.58 -24.04 -0.44
C ARG A 208 -2.41 -24.80 0.17
N VAL A 209 -2.71 -25.78 1.01
CA VAL A 209 -1.70 -26.65 1.62
C VAL A 209 -1.38 -27.78 0.65
N VAL A 210 -0.12 -27.90 0.23
CA VAL A 210 0.34 -28.91 -0.74
C VAL A 210 1.46 -29.74 -0.11
N GLU A 211 1.31 -31.06 -0.14
CA GLU A 211 2.36 -31.97 0.30
C GLU A 211 3.59 -31.86 -0.63
N GLY A 212 4.73 -31.48 -0.05
CA GLY A 212 5.95 -31.14 -0.78
C GLY A 212 6.88 -32.33 -1.05
N TRP A 213 6.55 -33.52 -0.55
CA TRP A 213 7.45 -34.69 -0.60
C TRP A 213 7.71 -35.17 -2.03
N ASP A 214 6.66 -35.59 -2.74
CA ASP A 214 6.74 -36.06 -4.10
C ASP A 214 6.80 -34.88 -5.09
N ALA A 215 7.81 -34.87 -5.96
CA ALA A 215 8.06 -33.77 -6.88
C ALA A 215 6.99 -33.64 -7.96
N ASN A 216 6.55 -34.78 -8.50
CA ASN A 216 5.57 -34.84 -9.57
C ASN A 216 4.19 -34.37 -9.08
N TYR A 217 3.79 -34.84 -7.89
CA TYR A 217 2.55 -34.43 -7.24
C TYR A 217 2.52 -32.93 -6.99
N ARG A 218 3.52 -32.37 -6.29
CA ARG A 218 3.51 -30.92 -5.98
C ARG A 218 3.51 -30.06 -7.25
N ALA A 219 4.24 -30.49 -8.28
CA ALA A 219 4.31 -29.79 -9.57
C ALA A 219 2.96 -29.73 -10.27
N LEU A 220 2.34 -30.89 -10.53
CA LEU A 220 1.04 -30.94 -11.20
C LEU A 220 -0.06 -30.31 -10.35
N SER A 221 -0.05 -30.52 -9.04
CA SER A 221 -1.05 -29.95 -8.13
C SER A 221 -1.01 -28.42 -8.13
N ILE A 222 0.16 -27.80 -7.99
CA ILE A 222 0.28 -26.34 -8.00
C ILE A 222 0.00 -25.78 -9.39
N GLY A 223 0.56 -26.38 -10.45
CA GLY A 223 0.33 -25.92 -11.82
C GLY A 223 -1.15 -25.96 -12.21
N GLN A 224 -1.87 -27.04 -11.87
CA GLN A 224 -3.31 -27.15 -12.13
C GLN A 224 -4.09 -26.10 -11.34
N GLN A 225 -3.78 -25.92 -10.05
CA GLN A 225 -4.44 -24.90 -9.22
C GLN A 225 -4.19 -23.47 -9.71
N VAL A 226 -3.00 -23.18 -10.26
CA VAL A 226 -2.70 -21.90 -10.91
C VAL A 226 -3.54 -21.74 -12.18
N LEU A 227 -3.55 -22.75 -13.05
CA LEU A 227 -4.32 -22.74 -14.30
C LEU A 227 -5.81 -22.50 -14.02
N ASP A 228 -6.40 -23.28 -13.12
CA ASP A 228 -7.83 -23.21 -12.80
C ASP A 228 -8.20 -21.83 -12.23
N ALA A 229 -7.36 -21.29 -11.33
CA ALA A 229 -7.61 -19.99 -10.73
C ALA A 229 -7.47 -18.84 -11.75
N VAL A 230 -6.46 -18.90 -12.63
CA VAL A 230 -6.26 -17.89 -13.68
C VAL A 230 -7.43 -17.94 -14.67
N ASN A 231 -7.82 -19.12 -15.14
CA ASN A 231 -8.96 -19.27 -16.06
C ASN A 231 -10.28 -18.82 -15.43
N HIS A 232 -10.53 -19.16 -14.16
CA HIS A 232 -11.71 -18.69 -13.44
C HIS A 232 -11.74 -17.15 -13.34
N HIS A 233 -10.59 -16.51 -13.10
CA HIS A 233 -10.51 -15.05 -13.02
C HIS A 233 -10.63 -14.39 -14.40
N LEU A 234 -10.05 -15.00 -15.44
CA LEU A 234 -10.19 -14.57 -16.85
C LEU A 234 -11.62 -14.69 -17.37
N ALA A 235 -12.43 -15.60 -16.84
CA ALA A 235 -13.83 -15.76 -17.24
C ALA A 235 -14.77 -14.65 -16.72
N ARG A 236 -14.30 -13.74 -15.85
CA ARG A 236 -15.12 -12.66 -15.30
C ARG A 236 -15.27 -11.51 -16.29
N ASP A 237 -16.49 -11.02 -16.51
CA ASP A 237 -16.76 -9.88 -17.40
C ASP A 237 -16.08 -8.57 -16.94
N SER A 238 -16.05 -8.33 -15.62
CA SER A 238 -15.37 -7.18 -15.03
C SER A 238 -14.80 -7.53 -13.66
N ILE A 239 -13.53 -7.17 -13.47
CA ILE A 239 -12.81 -7.38 -12.20
C ILE A 239 -13.22 -6.33 -11.16
N LYS A 240 -13.69 -5.16 -11.62
CA LYS A 240 -14.10 -4.05 -10.77
C LYS A 240 -15.49 -4.23 -10.14
N GLN A 241 -16.30 -5.16 -10.65
CA GLN A 241 -17.64 -5.42 -10.15
C GLN A 241 -17.62 -6.42 -8.98
N ARG A 242 -16.99 -6.04 -7.87
CA ARG A 242 -17.45 -6.54 -6.57
C ARG A 242 -18.60 -5.65 -6.12
N ARG A 243 -19.79 -6.27 -6.01
CA ARG A 243 -21.08 -5.67 -5.63
C ARG A 243 -20.92 -4.44 -4.73
N ALA A 244 -21.32 -3.28 -5.26
CA ALA A 244 -21.57 -2.09 -4.47
C ALA A 244 -22.90 -2.25 -3.72
N ASP A 245 -22.97 -3.21 -2.80
CA ASP A 245 -24.15 -3.36 -1.92
C ASP A 245 -24.03 -2.45 -0.68
N ALA A 246 -23.05 -1.53 -0.66
CA ALA A 246 -22.92 -0.54 0.39
C ALA A 246 -24.09 0.45 0.29
N ALA A 247 -24.80 0.65 1.41
CA ALA A 247 -25.84 1.66 1.50
C ALA A 247 -25.26 3.04 1.13
N PRO A 248 -26.01 3.88 0.39
CA PRO A 248 -25.55 5.21 0.04
C PRO A 248 -25.29 6.04 1.30
N LEU A 249 -24.25 6.86 1.28
CA LEU A 249 -24.01 7.84 2.33
C LEU A 249 -25.17 8.83 2.34
N GLN A 250 -25.84 8.94 3.47
CA GLN A 250 -26.90 9.91 3.66
C GLN A 250 -26.30 11.25 4.08
N PRO A 251 -26.68 12.36 3.44
CA PRO A 251 -26.30 13.68 3.92
C PRO A 251 -26.95 13.95 5.29
N SER A 252 -26.43 14.95 6.01
CA SER A 252 -27.09 15.41 7.24
C SER A 252 -28.52 15.84 6.94
N ILE A 253 -29.46 15.46 7.81
CA ILE A 253 -30.91 15.72 7.65
C ILE A 253 -31.19 17.23 7.62
N ASP A 254 -30.43 18.01 8.38
CA ASP A 254 -30.53 19.47 8.43
C ASP A 254 -29.70 20.19 7.35
N GLY A 255 -28.98 19.43 6.51
CA GLY A 255 -28.11 19.96 5.46
C GLY A 255 -26.81 20.61 5.96
N VAL A 256 -26.53 20.60 7.27
CA VAL A 256 -25.31 21.19 7.83
C VAL A 256 -24.11 20.29 7.53
N ARG A 257 -23.06 20.87 6.94
CA ARG A 257 -21.80 20.18 6.62
C ARG A 257 -20.65 20.78 7.41
N LEU A 258 -19.69 19.94 7.83
CA LEU A 258 -18.55 20.37 8.64
C LEU A 258 -17.81 21.57 8.04
N LEU A 259 -17.52 21.51 6.73
CA LEU A 259 -16.74 22.55 6.05
C LEU A 259 -17.49 23.88 5.91
N ASP A 260 -18.82 23.90 5.99
CA ASP A 260 -19.62 25.14 5.95
C ASP A 260 -19.50 25.95 7.26
N THR A 261 -19.12 25.29 8.37
CA THR A 261 -19.03 25.93 9.69
C THR A 261 -17.67 26.59 9.97
N LEU A 262 -16.72 26.47 9.03
CA LEU A 262 -15.35 26.92 9.25
C LEU A 262 -15.25 28.47 9.27
N PRO A 263 -14.50 29.05 10.21
CA PRO A 263 -14.22 30.48 10.18
C PRO A 263 -13.27 30.80 9.03
N LEU A 264 -13.79 31.44 7.98
CA LEU A 264 -13.01 31.77 6.77
C LEU A 264 -12.37 33.16 6.83
N GLY A 265 -13.04 34.12 7.46
CA GLY A 265 -12.59 35.51 7.59
C GLY A 265 -11.61 35.70 8.75
N HIS A 266 -10.36 36.02 8.44
CA HIS A 266 -9.33 36.32 9.44
C HIS A 266 -8.72 37.70 9.21
N ALA A 267 -8.56 38.47 10.28
CA ALA A 267 -7.96 39.79 10.21
C ALA A 267 -6.52 39.75 9.65
N PRO A 268 -6.06 40.81 8.96
CA PRO A 268 -4.65 40.94 8.55
C PRO A 268 -3.70 40.78 9.74
N ILE A 269 -2.62 40.03 9.55
CA ILE A 269 -1.61 39.83 10.59
C ILE A 269 -0.66 41.04 10.56
N LYS A 270 -0.67 41.86 11.63
CA LYS A 270 0.16 43.07 11.74
C LYS A 270 1.65 42.78 11.52
N ASP A 271 2.18 41.73 12.14
CA ASP A 271 3.61 41.36 12.10
C ASP A 271 3.87 40.08 11.29
N TYR A 272 3.17 39.91 10.16
CA TYR A 272 3.23 38.67 9.37
C TYR A 272 4.66 38.23 9.02
N LYS A 273 5.53 39.16 8.64
CA LYS A 273 6.92 38.84 8.25
C LYS A 273 7.72 38.27 9.43
N GLN A 274 7.60 38.89 10.60
CA GLN A 274 8.30 38.45 11.81
C GLN A 274 7.79 37.09 12.29
N GLN A 275 6.46 36.88 12.30
CA GLN A 275 5.88 35.58 12.66
C GLN A 275 6.26 34.48 11.67
N LEU A 276 6.27 34.79 10.37
CA LEU A 276 6.70 33.87 9.33
C LEU A 276 8.17 33.47 9.54
N GLU A 277 9.06 34.43 9.73
CA GLU A 277 10.49 34.17 9.95
C GLU A 277 10.73 33.32 11.20
N ALA A 278 10.05 33.62 12.30
CA ALA A 278 10.12 32.85 13.53
C ALA A 278 9.69 31.38 13.33
N LEU A 279 8.58 31.14 12.63
CA LEU A 279 8.10 29.79 12.33
C LEU A 279 9.00 29.05 11.34
N GLN A 280 9.56 29.74 10.35
CA GLN A 280 10.52 29.16 9.42
C GLN A 280 11.81 28.76 10.15
N GLY A 281 12.31 29.60 11.06
CA GLY A 281 13.44 29.27 11.94
C GLY A 281 13.13 28.07 12.84
N ARG A 282 11.93 28.03 13.44
CA ARG A 282 11.46 26.90 14.25
C ARG A 282 11.43 25.59 13.45
N LEU A 283 10.84 25.61 12.25
CA LEU A 283 10.80 24.44 11.37
C LEU A 283 12.20 23.97 10.97
N ASN A 284 13.09 24.90 10.61
CA ASN A 284 14.48 24.58 10.29
C ASN A 284 15.20 23.90 11.46
N GLY A 285 15.02 24.42 12.68
CA GLY A 285 15.57 23.84 13.90
C GLY A 285 15.05 22.44 14.17
N LEU A 286 13.74 22.22 14.04
CA LEU A 286 13.11 20.90 14.27
C LEU A 286 13.60 19.83 13.28
N VAL A 287 13.74 20.16 12.00
CA VAL A 287 14.21 19.22 10.97
C VAL A 287 15.72 18.93 11.11
N ARG A 288 16.49 19.82 11.75
CA ARG A 288 17.92 19.63 12.04
C ARG A 288 18.21 18.98 13.39
N ASP A 289 17.19 18.81 14.23
CA ASP A 289 17.32 18.12 15.49
C ASP A 289 17.77 16.67 15.25
N SER A 290 18.75 16.19 16.03
CA SER A 290 19.29 14.83 15.86
C SER A 290 18.23 13.74 16.04
N ARG A 291 17.18 14.00 16.83
CA ARG A 291 16.05 13.08 17.01
C ARG A 291 15.23 12.93 15.74
N PHE A 292 15.19 13.94 14.87
CA PHE A 292 14.47 13.87 13.60
C PHE A 292 15.04 12.80 12.65
N ALA A 293 16.29 12.38 12.82
CA ALA A 293 16.91 11.34 12.01
C ALA A 293 16.19 9.97 12.09
N ARG A 294 15.38 9.74 13.13
CA ARG A 294 14.55 8.53 13.31
C ARG A 294 13.12 8.68 12.82
N HIS A 295 12.75 9.85 12.32
CA HIS A 295 11.40 10.18 11.87
C HIS A 295 11.43 10.65 10.42
N ALA A 296 10.27 10.65 9.78
CA ALA A 296 10.07 11.35 8.52
C ALA A 296 8.81 12.19 8.61
N VAL A 297 8.57 13.06 7.63
CA VAL A 297 7.35 13.88 7.57
C VAL A 297 6.67 13.69 6.22
N VAL A 298 5.35 13.51 6.26
CA VAL A 298 4.48 13.57 5.10
C VAL A 298 3.46 14.68 5.34
N ALA A 299 3.53 15.74 4.51
CA ALA A 299 2.60 16.87 4.56
C ALA A 299 1.65 16.83 3.35
N VAL A 300 0.35 16.75 3.60
CA VAL A 300 -0.70 16.62 2.57
C VAL A 300 -1.45 17.93 2.43
N PHE A 301 -1.58 18.43 1.21
CA PHE A 301 -2.31 19.67 0.90
C PHE A 301 -3.51 19.38 -0.01
N GLU A 302 -4.71 19.54 0.56
CA GLU A 302 -5.98 19.53 -0.15
C GLU A 302 -6.74 20.85 0.09
N GLY A 303 -7.85 21.01 -0.61
CA GLY A 303 -8.73 22.18 -0.52
C GLY A 303 -9.11 22.73 -1.89
N MET A 304 -10.01 23.71 -1.89
CA MET A 304 -10.62 24.23 -3.11
C MET A 304 -9.58 24.79 -4.09
N ASP A 305 -9.93 24.80 -5.38
CA ASP A 305 -9.11 25.46 -6.39
C ASP A 305 -8.97 26.95 -6.04
N ALA A 306 -7.77 27.47 -6.25
CA ALA A 306 -7.32 28.78 -5.78
C ALA A 306 -7.28 29.03 -4.25
N ALA A 307 -7.48 28.03 -3.39
CA ALA A 307 -7.38 28.19 -1.92
C ALA A 307 -5.98 28.62 -1.42
N GLY A 308 -4.93 28.37 -2.20
CA GLY A 308 -3.58 28.90 -1.93
C GLY A 308 -2.53 27.87 -1.52
N LYS A 309 -2.79 26.56 -1.76
CA LYS A 309 -1.90 25.41 -1.48
C LYS A 309 -0.44 25.67 -1.84
N GLY A 310 -0.13 25.89 -3.12
CA GLY A 310 1.25 26.16 -3.57
C GLY A 310 1.92 27.39 -2.92
N GLY A 311 1.12 28.37 -2.47
CA GLY A 311 1.65 29.52 -1.72
C GLY A 311 2.06 29.17 -0.29
N ALA A 312 1.35 28.25 0.36
CA ALA A 312 1.70 27.72 1.68
C ALA A 312 2.89 26.75 1.59
N ILE A 313 2.89 25.85 0.61
CA ILE A 313 4.01 24.95 0.32
C ILE A 313 5.31 25.74 0.13
N ARG A 314 5.28 26.84 -0.63
CA ARG A 314 6.47 27.70 -0.84
C ARG A 314 7.01 28.32 0.46
N ARG A 315 6.19 28.50 1.49
CA ARG A 315 6.67 29.02 2.79
C ARG A 315 7.31 27.94 3.64
N ILE A 316 6.84 26.69 3.54
CA ILE A 316 7.51 25.52 4.11
C ILE A 316 8.87 25.31 3.42
N THR A 317 8.89 25.23 2.09
CA THR A 317 10.14 24.95 1.36
C THR A 317 11.16 26.08 1.50
N GLY A 318 10.72 27.33 1.67
CA GLY A 318 11.60 28.47 1.96
C GLY A 318 12.27 28.42 3.34
N ALA A 319 11.85 27.52 4.24
CA ALA A 319 12.47 27.32 5.55
C ALA A 319 13.57 26.25 5.55
N LEU A 320 13.67 25.46 4.48
CA LEU A 320 14.43 24.21 4.45
C LEU A 320 15.45 24.21 3.31
N ASP A 321 16.53 23.45 3.48
CA ASP A 321 17.45 23.16 2.38
C ASP A 321 16.73 22.26 1.35
N ALA A 322 16.93 22.53 0.06
CA ALA A 322 16.27 21.79 -1.03
C ALA A 322 16.56 20.28 -1.03
N ARG A 323 17.64 19.84 -0.38
CA ARG A 323 17.95 18.42 -0.20
C ARG A 323 17.06 17.78 0.85
N GLN A 324 16.51 18.52 1.81
CA GLN A 324 15.77 17.96 2.95
C GLN A 324 14.32 17.61 2.60
N TYR A 325 13.77 18.15 1.51
CA TYR A 325 12.38 17.93 1.14
C TYR A 325 12.21 17.47 -0.31
N ARG A 326 11.05 16.86 -0.57
CA ARG A 326 10.54 16.60 -1.91
C ARG A 326 9.12 17.11 -2.01
N VAL A 327 8.79 17.83 -3.08
CA VAL A 327 7.41 18.19 -3.42
C VAL A 327 6.93 17.26 -4.53
N VAL A 328 5.79 16.62 -4.33
CA VAL A 328 5.15 15.70 -5.26
C VAL A 328 3.79 16.28 -5.66
N PRO A 329 3.69 16.96 -6.81
CA PRO A 329 2.42 17.38 -7.35
C PRO A 329 1.68 16.15 -7.91
N ILE A 330 0.52 15.83 -7.33
CA ILE A 330 -0.28 14.68 -7.77
C ILE A 330 -1.24 15.13 -8.88
N ALA A 331 -1.17 14.42 -10.00
CA ALA A 331 -1.98 14.63 -11.19
C ALA A 331 -2.63 13.31 -11.65
N ALA A 332 -3.26 13.36 -12.83
CA ALA A 332 -3.82 12.18 -13.48
C ALA A 332 -2.78 11.06 -13.58
N PRO A 333 -3.19 9.79 -13.41
CA PRO A 333 -2.26 8.70 -13.35
C PRO A 333 -1.53 8.42 -14.67
N THR A 334 -0.22 8.19 -14.59
CA THR A 334 0.57 7.64 -15.71
C THR A 334 0.20 6.20 -15.98
N ASP A 335 0.59 5.67 -17.14
CA ASP A 335 0.26 4.29 -17.53
C ASP A 335 0.90 3.25 -16.59
N GLU A 336 2.13 3.50 -16.11
CA GLU A 336 2.77 2.68 -15.07
C GLU A 336 1.94 2.62 -13.80
N GLU A 337 1.39 3.75 -13.38
CA GLU A 337 0.62 3.83 -12.14
C GLU A 337 -0.80 3.26 -12.31
N LYS A 338 -1.41 3.34 -13.51
CA LYS A 338 -2.69 2.67 -13.81
C LYS A 338 -2.55 1.14 -13.85
N ALA A 339 -1.35 0.66 -14.17
CA ALA A 339 -1.02 -0.76 -14.17
C ALA A 339 -0.88 -1.34 -12.76
N GLN A 340 -0.98 -0.53 -11.71
CA GLN A 340 -0.80 -0.92 -10.30
C GLN A 340 -2.06 -0.61 -9.47
N PRO A 341 -2.18 -1.16 -8.24
CA PRO A 341 -3.23 -0.79 -7.29
C PRO A 341 -3.14 0.70 -6.91
N TYR A 342 -4.28 1.32 -6.54
CA TYR A 342 -4.40 2.78 -6.38
C TYR A 342 -3.35 3.39 -5.46
N LEU A 343 -3.08 2.78 -4.30
CA LEU A 343 -2.14 3.33 -3.33
C LEU A 343 -0.66 3.22 -3.74
N TRP A 344 -0.33 2.41 -4.76
CA TRP A 344 1.05 2.17 -5.19
C TRP A 344 1.77 3.47 -5.58
N ARG A 345 1.07 4.37 -6.29
CA ARG A 345 1.60 5.68 -6.72
C ARG A 345 2.01 6.59 -5.56
N PHE A 346 1.48 6.37 -4.36
CA PHE A 346 1.81 7.17 -3.17
C PHE A 346 2.89 6.49 -2.34
N TRP A 347 2.82 5.16 -2.20
CA TRP A 347 3.86 4.37 -1.54
C TRP A 347 5.26 4.62 -2.13
N ARG A 348 5.39 4.76 -3.47
CA ARG A 348 6.67 5.08 -4.12
C ARG A 348 7.27 6.44 -3.70
N HIS A 349 6.49 7.31 -3.09
CA HIS A 349 6.89 8.65 -2.66
C HIS A 349 7.00 8.80 -1.14
N VAL A 350 6.80 7.72 -0.37
CA VAL A 350 7.01 7.74 1.08
C VAL A 350 8.50 8.07 1.37
N PRO A 351 8.78 9.09 2.20
CA PRO A 351 10.14 9.49 2.53
C PRO A 351 10.86 8.44 3.36
N SER A 352 12.18 8.38 3.22
CA SER A 352 13.03 7.74 4.22
C SER A 352 13.10 8.60 5.50
N CYS A 353 13.52 8.01 6.62
CA CYS A 353 13.84 8.78 7.82
C CYS A 353 14.81 9.96 7.54
N GLY A 354 14.64 11.05 8.28
CA GLY A 354 15.36 12.32 8.11
C GLY A 354 14.88 13.18 6.92
N ARG A 355 13.81 12.80 6.21
CA ARG A 355 13.30 13.54 5.04
C ARG A 355 11.85 13.97 5.20
N LEU A 356 11.48 14.97 4.42
CA LEU A 356 10.12 15.50 4.35
C LEU A 356 9.56 15.37 2.93
N THR A 357 8.37 14.81 2.77
CA THR A 357 7.64 14.79 1.49
C THR A 357 6.37 15.62 1.60
N ILE A 358 6.16 16.52 0.63
CA ILE A 358 4.97 17.35 0.51
C ILE A 358 4.15 16.88 -0.69
N PHE A 359 2.93 16.46 -0.45
CA PHE A 359 1.96 16.13 -1.49
C PHE A 359 1.07 17.36 -1.77
N ASP A 360 1.16 17.91 -2.99
CA ASP A 360 0.20 18.92 -3.50
C ASP A 360 -0.89 18.18 -4.28
N ARG A 361 -2.07 18.02 -3.65
CA ARG A 361 -3.01 16.90 -3.87
C ARG A 361 -2.42 15.54 -3.46
N SER A 362 -3.25 14.55 -3.15
CA SER A 362 -2.78 13.25 -2.63
C SER A 362 -3.71 12.08 -2.94
N TRP A 363 -3.58 10.99 -2.18
CA TRP A 363 -4.47 9.83 -2.19
C TRP A 363 -5.93 10.17 -1.91
N TYR A 364 -6.20 11.33 -1.31
CA TYR A 364 -7.57 11.82 -1.12
C TYR A 364 -8.30 12.15 -2.43
N GLY A 365 -7.59 12.22 -3.57
CA GLY A 365 -8.20 12.33 -4.89
C GLY A 365 -9.33 11.32 -5.15
N ARG A 366 -9.18 10.06 -4.67
CA ARG A 366 -10.20 8.99 -4.80
C ARG A 366 -11.54 9.38 -4.20
N VAL A 367 -11.53 10.02 -3.03
CA VAL A 367 -12.74 10.39 -2.28
C VAL A 367 -13.16 11.84 -2.53
N LEU A 368 -12.43 12.56 -3.40
CA LEU A 368 -12.70 13.92 -3.84
C LEU A 368 -13.00 13.93 -5.35
N VAL A 369 -12.06 14.37 -6.18
CA VAL A 369 -12.28 14.57 -7.63
C VAL A 369 -12.73 13.29 -8.34
N GLU A 370 -12.21 12.13 -7.98
CA GLU A 370 -12.56 10.89 -8.67
C GLU A 370 -13.96 10.38 -8.28
N ARG A 371 -14.42 10.69 -7.05
CA ARG A 371 -15.81 10.49 -6.63
C ARG A 371 -16.77 11.42 -7.39
N ILE A 372 -16.40 12.69 -7.55
CA ILE A 372 -17.26 13.74 -8.13
C ILE A 372 -17.33 13.64 -9.66
N GLU A 373 -16.22 13.28 -10.31
CA GLU A 373 -16.15 13.10 -11.77
C GLU A 373 -16.50 11.66 -12.21
N GLY A 374 -16.71 10.73 -11.27
CA GLY A 374 -17.03 9.33 -11.59
C GLY A 374 -15.85 8.52 -12.13
N PHE A 375 -14.62 8.95 -11.87
CA PHE A 375 -13.41 8.16 -12.18
C PHE A 375 -13.18 7.01 -11.18
N ALA A 376 -13.88 7.04 -10.05
CA ALA A 376 -13.99 5.96 -9.08
C ALA A 376 -15.42 5.43 -9.05
N THR A 377 -15.60 4.11 -9.05
CA THR A 377 -16.93 3.54 -8.75
C THR A 377 -17.31 3.81 -7.28
N PRO A 378 -18.60 3.79 -6.93
CA PRO A 378 -19.04 3.90 -5.54
C PRO A 378 -18.33 2.94 -4.58
N ALA A 379 -18.16 1.68 -4.98
CA ALA A 379 -17.44 0.70 -4.17
C ALA A 379 -15.96 1.08 -3.97
N GLU A 380 -15.28 1.55 -5.02
CA GLU A 380 -13.87 1.95 -4.97
C GLU A 380 -13.64 3.12 -3.99
N TRP A 381 -14.43 4.20 -4.06
CA TRP A 381 -14.21 5.34 -3.17
C TRP A 381 -14.75 5.11 -1.75
N LEU A 382 -15.79 4.29 -1.57
CA LEU A 382 -16.31 3.97 -0.22
C LEU A 382 -15.31 3.17 0.60
N ARG A 383 -14.65 2.16 0.03
CA ARG A 383 -13.62 1.39 0.74
C ARG A 383 -12.34 2.20 0.98
N ALA A 384 -12.04 3.15 0.10
CA ALA A 384 -10.82 3.94 0.17
C ALA A 384 -10.65 4.72 1.48
N TYR A 385 -11.73 5.11 2.18
CA TYR A 385 -11.59 5.74 3.50
C TYR A 385 -10.85 4.83 4.50
N GLY A 386 -11.20 3.54 4.54
CA GLY A 386 -10.54 2.57 5.42
C GLY A 386 -9.11 2.29 4.97
N GLU A 387 -8.89 2.13 3.67
CA GLU A 387 -7.57 1.89 3.08
C GLU A 387 -6.60 3.06 3.31
N ILE A 388 -7.10 4.30 3.23
CA ILE A 388 -6.34 5.51 3.53
C ILE A 388 -5.95 5.54 5.02
N ASN A 389 -6.90 5.23 5.92
CA ASN A 389 -6.60 5.16 7.35
C ASN A 389 -5.55 4.08 7.66
N ASP A 390 -5.62 2.93 6.98
CA ASP A 390 -4.64 1.84 7.13
C ASP A 390 -3.27 2.19 6.57
N PHE A 391 -3.24 2.95 5.47
CA PHE A 391 -2.01 3.50 4.92
C PHE A 391 -1.36 4.47 5.90
N GLU A 392 -2.12 5.44 6.41
CA GLU A 392 -1.63 6.45 7.35
C GLU A 392 -1.21 5.84 8.69
N ALA A 393 -1.90 4.81 9.16
CA ALA A 393 -1.49 4.04 10.34
C ALA A 393 -0.14 3.33 10.15
N GLN A 394 0.10 2.76 8.96
CA GLN A 394 1.40 2.16 8.66
C GLN A 394 2.53 3.19 8.59
N LEU A 395 2.25 4.42 8.14
CA LEU A 395 3.20 5.52 8.18
C LEU A 395 3.50 5.93 9.63
N ASP A 396 2.47 6.14 10.44
CA ASP A 396 2.60 6.57 11.84
C ASP A 396 3.39 5.55 12.68
N ASP A 397 3.05 4.27 12.57
CA ASP A 397 3.71 3.18 13.28
C ASP A 397 5.20 3.03 12.89
N ALA A 398 5.58 3.50 11.69
CA ALA A 398 6.96 3.53 11.23
C ALA A 398 7.69 4.85 11.60
N GLY A 399 7.09 5.71 12.42
CA GLY A 399 7.68 6.97 12.85
C GLY A 399 7.55 8.10 11.83
N VAL A 400 6.71 7.96 10.80
CA VAL A 400 6.40 9.02 9.85
C VAL A 400 5.30 9.91 10.41
N ILE A 401 5.58 11.21 10.55
CA ILE A 401 4.64 12.22 11.03
C ILE A 401 3.78 12.66 9.84
N VAL A 402 2.49 12.29 9.88
CA VAL A 402 1.50 12.66 8.85
C VAL A 402 0.76 13.93 9.27
N VAL A 403 0.83 14.98 8.45
CA VAL A 403 0.14 16.26 8.69
C VAL A 403 -0.71 16.61 7.47
N LYS A 404 -2.02 16.78 7.67
CA LYS A 404 -2.99 16.94 6.57
C LYS A 404 -3.69 18.27 6.64
N PHE A 405 -3.73 19.01 5.54
CA PHE A 405 -4.28 20.36 5.47
C PHE A 405 -5.42 20.44 4.47
N TRP A 406 -6.58 20.92 4.92
CA TRP A 406 -7.65 21.38 4.04
C TRP A 406 -7.69 22.90 4.08
N LEU A 407 -7.32 23.55 2.97
CA LEU A 407 -7.43 25.00 2.84
C LEU A 407 -8.82 25.36 2.31
N ALA A 408 -9.65 25.94 3.18
CA ALA A 408 -11.03 26.34 2.87
C ALA A 408 -11.09 27.82 2.47
N ILE A 409 -11.82 28.13 1.41
CA ILE A 409 -12.22 29.49 1.03
C ILE A 409 -13.71 29.48 0.73
N ASP A 410 -14.35 30.65 0.66
CA ASP A 410 -15.74 30.75 0.18
C ASP A 410 -15.81 30.90 -1.35
N LYS A 411 -17.03 30.73 -1.89
CA LYS A 411 -17.32 30.87 -3.32
C LYS A 411 -16.90 32.25 -3.83
N ASP A 412 -17.02 33.31 -3.05
CA ASP A 412 -16.75 34.68 -3.51
C ASP A 412 -15.26 34.98 -3.61
N GLU A 413 -14.48 34.58 -2.60
CA GLU A 413 -13.03 34.68 -2.59
C GLU A 413 -12.41 33.81 -3.70
N GLN A 414 -12.97 32.63 -3.99
CA GLN A 414 -12.52 31.84 -5.14
C GLN A 414 -12.69 32.62 -6.45
N LEU A 415 -13.88 33.20 -6.68
CA LEU A 415 -14.17 33.98 -7.89
C LEU A 415 -13.25 35.21 -8.00
N ALA A 416 -13.07 35.93 -6.90
CA ALA A 416 -12.15 37.07 -6.85
C ALA A 416 -10.71 36.64 -7.22
N ARG A 417 -10.26 35.48 -6.75
CA ARG A 417 -8.93 34.93 -7.09
C ARG A 417 -8.83 34.44 -8.53
N PHE A 418 -9.89 33.91 -9.12
CA PHE A 418 -9.92 33.51 -10.53
C PHE A 418 -9.75 34.75 -11.41
N LYS A 419 -10.60 35.78 -11.22
CA LYS A 419 -10.52 37.06 -11.94
C LYS A 419 -9.15 37.73 -11.79
N ALA A 420 -8.59 37.72 -10.57
CA ALA A 420 -7.27 38.28 -10.31
C ALA A 420 -6.12 37.49 -10.98
N ARG A 421 -6.29 36.19 -11.25
CA ARG A 421 -5.29 35.39 -11.99
C ARG A 421 -5.38 35.63 -13.49
N GLU A 422 -6.59 35.77 -14.03
CA GLU A 422 -6.83 36.12 -15.43
C GLU A 422 -6.25 37.51 -15.77
N ALA A 423 -6.31 38.45 -14.84
CA ALA A 423 -5.77 39.79 -15.02
C ALA A 423 -4.23 39.86 -15.06
N ILE A 424 -3.51 38.84 -14.56
CA ILE A 424 -2.05 38.83 -14.44
C ILE A 424 -1.46 37.86 -15.46
N ASP A 425 -0.75 38.37 -16.47
CA ASP A 425 -0.26 37.59 -17.63
C ASP A 425 0.45 36.28 -17.24
N TRP A 426 1.39 36.33 -16.30
CA TRP A 426 2.13 35.15 -15.84
C TRP A 426 1.35 34.24 -14.89
N LYS A 427 0.09 34.55 -14.55
CA LYS A 427 -0.80 33.68 -13.76
C LYS A 427 -1.96 33.12 -14.56
N ARG A 428 -2.19 33.59 -15.79
CA ARG A 428 -3.29 33.12 -16.66
C ARG A 428 -3.29 31.61 -16.85
N PHE A 429 -2.10 31.01 -16.99
CA PHE A 429 -1.94 29.55 -17.12
C PHE A 429 -2.47 28.74 -15.93
N LYS A 430 -2.78 29.38 -14.79
CA LYS A 430 -3.28 28.73 -13.57
C LYS A 430 -4.81 28.69 -13.47
N ILE A 431 -5.52 29.10 -14.52
CA ILE A 431 -6.97 28.96 -14.64
C ILE A 431 -7.23 28.25 -15.97
N THR A 432 -8.01 27.19 -15.89
CA THR A 432 -8.41 26.32 -16.99
C THR A 432 -9.93 26.21 -17.03
N GLU A 433 -10.50 25.69 -18.12
CA GLU A 433 -11.94 25.40 -18.20
C GLU A 433 -12.37 24.40 -17.11
N GLU A 434 -11.48 23.49 -16.72
CA GLU A 434 -11.71 22.54 -15.64
C GLU A 434 -11.90 23.25 -14.28
N ASP A 435 -11.17 24.34 -14.00
CA ASP A 435 -11.34 25.10 -12.77
C ASP A 435 -12.74 25.74 -12.66
N TRP A 436 -13.31 26.18 -13.78
CA TRP A 436 -14.68 26.71 -13.84
C TRP A 436 -15.72 25.60 -13.67
N ARG A 437 -15.52 24.45 -14.34
CA ARG A 437 -16.38 23.28 -14.16
C ARG A 437 -16.38 22.78 -12.70
N ASN A 438 -15.22 22.74 -12.05
CA ASN A 438 -15.11 22.33 -10.65
C ASN A 438 -15.84 23.29 -9.72
N ARG A 439 -15.84 24.59 -10.05
CA ARG A 439 -16.60 25.60 -9.31
C ARG A 439 -18.11 25.36 -9.39
N ASP A 440 -18.63 24.94 -10.52
CA ASP A 440 -20.07 24.63 -10.67
C ASP A 440 -20.49 23.45 -9.79
N LYS A 441 -19.55 22.53 -9.49
CA LYS A 441 -19.72 21.39 -8.58
C LYS A 441 -19.33 21.68 -7.12
N TRP A 442 -19.31 22.95 -6.71
CA TRP A 442 -18.85 23.35 -5.37
C TRP A 442 -19.49 22.53 -4.24
N ASP A 443 -20.81 22.36 -4.29
CA ASP A 443 -21.55 21.70 -3.21
C ASP A 443 -21.21 20.21 -3.10
N ASP A 444 -20.88 19.55 -4.22
CA ASP A 444 -20.37 18.18 -4.25
C ASP A 444 -18.99 18.11 -3.59
N TYR A 445 -18.11 19.09 -3.85
CA TYR A 445 -16.79 19.17 -3.21
C TYR A 445 -16.87 19.43 -1.70
N ILE A 446 -17.80 20.26 -1.24
CA ILE A 446 -18.01 20.50 0.19
C ILE A 446 -18.56 19.25 0.88
N ALA A 447 -19.49 18.54 0.25
CA ALA A 447 -20.00 17.27 0.75
C ALA A 447 -18.89 16.21 0.83
N ALA A 448 -18.19 15.97 -0.28
CA ALA A 448 -17.09 15.00 -0.34
C ALA A 448 -15.94 15.33 0.62
N GLY A 449 -15.58 16.62 0.73
CA GLY A 449 -14.57 17.10 1.67
C GLY A 449 -15.00 16.93 3.14
N SER A 450 -16.28 17.11 3.46
CA SER A 450 -16.81 16.86 4.80
C SER A 450 -16.77 15.37 5.15
N ASP A 451 -17.24 14.50 4.26
CA ASP A 451 -17.18 13.04 4.44
C ASP A 451 -15.73 12.55 4.61
N MET A 452 -14.80 13.12 3.83
CA MET A 452 -13.37 12.82 3.94
C MET A 452 -12.84 13.14 5.33
N VAL A 453 -13.14 14.32 5.87
CA VAL A 453 -12.67 14.71 7.21
C VAL A 453 -13.29 13.82 8.27
N GLU A 454 -14.61 13.60 8.23
CA GLU A 454 -15.32 12.75 9.19
C GLU A 454 -14.72 11.33 9.27
N ARG A 455 -14.39 10.75 8.11
CA ARG A 455 -13.97 9.34 8.02
C ARG A 455 -12.46 9.13 8.16
N THR A 456 -11.66 10.18 8.03
CA THR A 456 -10.20 10.05 8.00
C THR A 456 -9.45 11.05 8.89
N SER A 457 -10.14 11.92 9.64
CA SER A 457 -9.51 12.71 10.70
C SER A 457 -9.34 11.84 11.95
N THR A 458 -8.34 10.98 11.93
CA THR A 458 -8.04 10.05 13.02
C THR A 458 -7.15 10.69 14.08
N THR A 459 -7.04 10.06 15.26
CA THR A 459 -6.16 10.52 16.35
C THR A 459 -4.68 10.57 15.95
N ILE A 460 -4.25 9.68 15.04
CA ILE A 460 -2.86 9.57 14.59
C ILE A 460 -2.54 10.50 13.42
N ALA A 461 -3.53 10.82 12.58
CA ALA A 461 -3.41 11.70 11.44
C ALA A 461 -4.66 12.60 11.36
N PRO A 462 -4.74 13.66 12.18
CA PRO A 462 -5.87 14.58 12.16
C PRO A 462 -5.85 15.48 10.93
N TRP A 463 -7.03 15.94 10.50
CA TRP A 463 -7.14 16.99 9.49
C TRP A 463 -7.06 18.38 10.13
N HIS A 464 -6.20 19.24 9.58
CA HIS A 464 -6.15 20.66 9.91
C HIS A 464 -7.00 21.45 8.90
N LEU A 465 -8.18 21.89 9.34
CA LEU A 465 -9.09 22.71 8.56
C LEU A 465 -8.73 24.18 8.72
N ILE A 466 -8.29 24.82 7.64
CA ILE A 466 -7.71 26.18 7.69
C ILE A 466 -8.54 27.14 6.84
N GLY A 467 -9.14 28.14 7.48
CA GLY A 467 -9.76 29.28 6.83
C GLY A 467 -8.72 30.09 6.05
N ALA A 468 -8.80 30.05 4.73
CA ALA A 468 -7.74 30.49 3.82
C ALA A 468 -8.10 31.71 2.97
N ASN A 469 -9.19 32.43 3.28
CA ASN A 469 -9.48 33.71 2.61
C ASN A 469 -8.33 34.70 2.83
N ASN A 470 -7.80 34.75 4.06
CA ASN A 470 -6.57 35.45 4.35
C ASN A 470 -5.35 34.53 4.14
N LYS A 471 -4.60 34.77 3.06
CA LYS A 471 -3.40 33.99 2.72
C LYS A 471 -2.29 34.09 3.76
N GLN A 472 -2.16 35.20 4.47
CA GLN A 472 -1.13 35.35 5.50
C GLN A 472 -1.46 34.46 6.69
N HIS A 473 -2.71 34.51 7.17
CA HIS A 473 -3.23 33.62 8.21
C HIS A 473 -3.01 32.15 7.84
N ALA A 474 -3.45 31.72 6.66
CA ALA A 474 -3.32 30.32 6.24
C ALA A 474 -1.87 29.82 6.26
N ARG A 475 -0.92 30.65 5.84
CA ARG A 475 0.51 30.27 5.82
C ARG A 475 1.08 30.12 7.23
N ILE A 476 0.70 31.00 8.15
CA ILE A 476 1.10 30.91 9.56
C ILE A 476 0.48 29.65 10.17
N ALA A 477 -0.82 29.43 10.01
CA ALA A 477 -1.53 28.26 10.53
C ALA A 477 -0.92 26.94 10.04
N VAL A 478 -0.61 26.83 8.75
CA VAL A 478 0.07 25.65 8.17
C VAL A 478 1.43 25.40 8.82
N LEU A 479 2.28 26.43 8.93
CA LEU A 479 3.61 26.29 9.51
C LEU A 479 3.55 25.95 11.00
N THR A 480 2.64 26.58 11.74
CA THR A 480 2.42 26.31 13.16
C THR A 480 2.03 24.85 13.36
N ALA A 481 0.98 24.38 12.68
CA ALA A 481 0.51 23.00 12.80
C ALA A 481 1.59 21.98 12.42
N LEU A 482 2.37 22.25 11.37
CA LEU A 482 3.50 21.40 10.98
C LEU A 482 4.58 21.34 12.07
N CYS A 483 4.98 22.50 12.61
CA CYS A 483 5.98 22.56 13.68
C CYS A 483 5.47 21.86 14.95
N ASP A 484 4.21 22.08 15.33
CA ASP A 484 3.61 21.49 16.52
C ASP A 484 3.54 19.97 16.42
N ALA A 485 3.18 19.42 15.25
CA ALA A 485 3.16 17.99 15.00
C ALA A 485 4.56 17.36 15.12
N ILE A 486 5.58 18.00 14.51
CA ILE A 486 6.96 17.52 14.60
C ILE A 486 7.46 17.60 16.04
N GLU A 487 7.30 18.74 16.71
CA GLU A 487 7.76 18.94 18.08
C GLU A 487 7.08 17.97 19.06
N SER A 488 5.78 17.74 18.89
CA SER A 488 5.03 16.77 19.70
C SER A 488 5.59 15.36 19.54
N ARG A 489 5.98 14.94 18.32
CA ARG A 489 6.63 13.65 18.10
C ARG A 489 7.99 13.59 18.75
N LEU A 490 8.84 14.61 18.56
CA LEU A 490 10.21 14.64 19.11
C LEU A 490 10.27 14.69 20.64
N LYS A 491 9.16 15.08 21.30
CA LYS A 491 9.02 15.09 22.78
C LYS A 491 8.55 13.76 23.37
N ARG A 492 7.94 12.86 22.57
CA ARG A 492 7.55 11.53 23.07
C ARG A 492 8.83 10.77 23.42
N LYS A 493 8.90 10.23 24.63
CA LYS A 493 9.94 9.26 24.99
C LYS A 493 9.55 7.94 24.33
N ASP A 494 10.48 7.38 23.54
CA ASP A 494 10.33 6.09 22.85
C ASP A 494 9.92 4.95 23.81
#